data_AF-A0A450WQU9-F1
#
_entry.id   AF-A0A450WQU9-F1
#
_cell.length_a   1.000
_cell.length_b   1.000
_cell.length_c   1.000
_cell.angle_alpha   90.00
_cell.angle_beta   90.00
_cell.angle_gamma   90.00
#
_symmetry.space_group_name_H-M   'P 1'
#
loop_
_entity.id
_entity.type
_entity.pdbx_description
1 polymer ?
#
loop_
_entity_poly.entity_id
_entity_poly.type
_entity_poly.pdbx_seq_one_letter_code
_entity_poly.pdbx_strand_id
1 'polypeptide(L)'
;MSTEIMLKNSFDVADALAQASAIILDYRVASKGKLSEKQATDLESCEDHLDAMVALFRARGIRIIGKKADKAAKKLETAIKQGQKALKGVQEIKDAIKAATAVVDLAVAVLARDAKGIITAIKNLNKIAALEER
;
A
#
# COMPACT_ATOMS: atom_id res chain seq x y z
N MET A 1 25.14 -9.71 -4.23
CA MET A 1 24.08 -8.95 -3.53
C MET A 1 23.82 -9.67 -2.22
N SER A 2 24.19 -9.03 -1.11
CA SER A 2 24.25 -9.65 0.22
C SER A 2 22.85 -9.82 0.82
N THR A 3 22.62 -10.90 1.56
CA THR A 3 21.35 -11.24 2.26
C THR A 3 20.80 -10.09 3.11
N GLU A 4 21.69 -9.26 3.65
CA GLU A 4 21.43 -8.10 4.50
C GLU A 4 20.63 -6.99 3.77
N ILE A 5 20.91 -6.74 2.48
CA ILE A 5 20.18 -5.74 1.68
C ILE A 5 18.74 -6.20 1.41
N MET A 6 18.55 -7.49 1.12
CA MET A 6 17.23 -8.07 0.88
C MET A 6 16.36 -8.06 2.13
N LEU A 7 16.97 -8.28 3.29
CA LEU A 7 16.34 -8.24 4.60
C LEU A 7 15.83 -6.82 4.89
N LYS A 8 16.72 -5.83 4.76
CA LYS A 8 16.40 -4.41 4.94
C LYS A 8 15.23 -3.97 4.05
N ASN A 9 15.31 -4.25 2.75
CA ASN A 9 14.24 -3.88 1.81
C ASN A 9 12.88 -4.49 2.18
N SER A 10 12.86 -5.69 2.75
CA SER A 10 11.59 -6.30 3.18
C SER A 10 10.99 -5.62 4.40
N PHE A 11 11.83 -5.19 5.35
CA PHE A 11 11.37 -4.42 6.51
C PHE A 11 10.89 -3.03 6.07
N ASP A 12 11.61 -2.37 5.17
CA ASP A 12 11.21 -1.08 4.63
C ASP A 12 9.83 -1.15 3.93
N VAL A 13 9.56 -2.23 3.18
CA VAL A 13 8.23 -2.47 2.58
C VAL A 13 7.17 -2.74 3.65
N ALA A 14 7.48 -3.58 4.65
CA ALA A 14 6.54 -3.84 5.74
C ALA A 14 6.18 -2.55 6.49
N ASP A 15 7.14 -1.68 6.76
CA ASP A 15 6.88 -0.44 7.48
C ASP A 15 6.06 0.54 6.63
N ALA A 16 6.30 0.58 5.31
CA ALA A 16 5.49 1.39 4.41
C ALA A 16 4.03 0.90 4.34
N LEU A 17 3.80 -0.42 4.34
CA LEU A 17 2.45 -1.01 4.40
C LEU A 17 1.76 -0.73 5.73
N ALA A 18 2.48 -0.84 6.85
CA ALA A 18 1.96 -0.54 8.18
C ALA A 18 1.55 0.93 8.30
N GLN A 19 2.35 1.85 7.75
CA GLN A 19 2.00 3.26 7.69
C GLN A 19 0.76 3.52 6.84
N ALA A 20 0.58 2.81 5.72
CA ALA A 20 -0.62 2.95 4.91
C ALA A 20 -1.87 2.43 5.65
N SER A 21 -1.76 1.28 6.34
CA SER A 21 -2.82 0.75 7.21
C SER A 21 -3.23 1.77 8.28
N ALA A 22 -2.25 2.35 8.97
CA ALA A 22 -2.50 3.39 9.98
C ALA A 22 -3.22 4.63 9.41
N ILE A 23 -2.86 5.09 8.20
CA ILE A 23 -3.54 6.21 7.55
C ILE A 23 -5.02 5.88 7.24
N ILE A 24 -5.30 4.65 6.80
CA ILE A 24 -6.67 4.21 6.53
C ILE A 24 -7.48 4.18 7.84
N LEU A 25 -6.88 3.64 8.92
CA LEU A 25 -7.50 3.63 10.25
C LEU A 25 -7.79 5.06 10.74
N ASP A 26 -6.81 5.96 10.66
CA ASP A 26 -6.97 7.37 11.05
C ASP A 26 -8.12 8.02 10.27
N TYR A 27 -8.20 7.77 8.96
CA TYR A 27 -9.30 8.26 8.12
C TYR A 27 -10.65 7.67 8.53
N ARG A 28 -10.71 6.36 8.81
CA ARG A 28 -11.92 5.65 9.25
C ARG A 28 -12.45 6.20 10.56
N VAL A 29 -11.56 6.46 11.51
CA VAL A 29 -11.87 7.08 12.81
C VAL A 29 -12.33 8.53 12.64
N ALA A 30 -11.62 9.34 11.86
CA ALA A 30 -11.95 10.74 11.62
C ALA A 30 -13.27 10.91 10.85
N SER A 31 -13.63 9.95 10.00
CA SER A 31 -14.85 9.95 9.19
C SER A 31 -16.02 9.21 9.85
N LYS A 32 -15.89 8.81 11.12
CA LYS A 32 -16.94 8.10 11.86
C LYS A 32 -18.26 8.87 11.82
N GLY A 33 -19.35 8.17 11.48
CA GLY A 33 -20.68 8.76 11.31
C GLY A 33 -20.94 9.42 9.95
N LYS A 34 -19.91 9.61 9.11
CA LYS A 34 -20.04 10.01 7.69
C LYS A 34 -19.91 8.83 6.73
N LEU A 35 -19.24 7.77 7.16
CA LEU A 35 -19.14 6.52 6.42
C LEU A 35 -20.46 5.74 6.48
N SER A 36 -20.94 5.29 5.33
CA SER A 36 -21.90 4.17 5.31
C SER A 36 -21.24 2.89 5.87
N GLU A 37 -22.05 1.96 6.32
CA GLU A 37 -21.60 0.65 6.82
C GLU A 37 -20.68 -0.04 5.81
N LYS A 38 -21.10 -0.09 4.53
CA LYS A 38 -20.28 -0.65 3.45
C LYS A 38 -18.92 0.03 3.32
N GLN A 39 -18.87 1.37 3.37
CA GLN A 39 -17.61 2.11 3.25
C GLN A 39 -16.69 1.85 4.45
N ALA A 40 -17.25 1.73 5.65
CA ALA A 40 -16.49 1.39 6.84
C ALA A 40 -15.89 -0.03 6.74
N THR A 41 -16.69 -1.00 6.28
CA THR A 41 -16.23 -2.38 6.03
C THR A 41 -15.18 -2.44 4.93
N ASP A 42 -15.35 -1.69 3.84
CA ASP A 42 -14.39 -1.68 2.73
C ASP A 42 -13.02 -1.14 3.20
N LEU A 43 -13.00 -0.08 4.03
CA LEU A 43 -11.77 0.47 4.62
C LEU A 43 -11.13 -0.50 5.61
N GLU A 44 -11.92 -1.10 6.51
CA GLU A 44 -11.44 -2.10 7.48
C GLU A 44 -10.85 -3.33 6.79
N SER A 45 -11.48 -3.82 5.73
CA SER A 45 -10.92 -4.91 4.92
C SER A 45 -9.59 -4.54 4.26
N CYS A 46 -9.41 -3.26 3.87
CA CYS A 46 -8.12 -2.79 3.38
C CYS A 46 -7.06 -2.78 4.49
N GLU A 47 -7.40 -2.34 5.71
CA GLU A 47 -6.53 -2.39 6.90
C GLU A 47 -6.08 -3.84 7.17
N ASP A 48 -7.03 -4.77 7.26
CA ASP A 48 -6.76 -6.19 7.52
C ASP A 48 -5.82 -6.82 6.48
N HIS A 49 -6.03 -6.50 5.19
CA HIS A 49 -5.16 -6.98 4.12
C HIS A 49 -3.74 -6.42 4.24
N LEU A 50 -3.60 -5.12 4.52
CA LEU A 50 -2.29 -4.51 4.67
C LEU A 50 -1.56 -5.09 5.88
N ASP A 51 -2.24 -5.28 7.01
CA ASP A 51 -1.67 -5.86 8.22
C ASP A 51 -1.24 -7.32 8.01
N ALA A 52 -2.03 -8.11 7.28
CA ALA A 52 -1.63 -9.45 6.87
C ALA A 52 -0.36 -9.44 5.99
N MET A 53 -0.25 -8.48 5.06
CA MET A 53 0.96 -8.32 4.24
C MET A 53 2.16 -7.89 5.10
N VAL A 54 1.99 -6.96 6.04
CA VAL A 54 3.04 -6.55 6.99
C VAL A 54 3.59 -7.78 7.73
N ALA A 55 2.71 -8.63 8.26
CA ALA A 55 3.10 -9.86 8.94
C ALA A 55 3.90 -10.79 8.02
N LEU A 56 3.49 -10.95 6.76
CA LEU A 56 4.20 -11.76 5.77
C LEU A 56 5.59 -11.21 5.43
N PHE A 57 5.72 -9.90 5.18
CA PHE A 57 7.02 -9.28 4.88
C PHE A 57 7.96 -9.33 6.08
N ARG A 58 7.46 -9.12 7.31
CA ARG A 58 8.27 -9.25 8.54
C ARG A 58 8.70 -10.69 8.82
N ALA A 59 7.84 -11.67 8.55
CA ALA A 59 8.13 -13.09 8.83
C ALA A 59 8.97 -13.79 7.74
N ARG A 60 8.83 -13.41 6.46
CA ARG A 60 9.35 -14.19 5.32
C ARG A 60 10.03 -13.38 4.21
N GLY A 61 10.24 -12.08 4.44
CA GLY A 61 10.76 -11.10 3.49
C GLY A 61 11.94 -11.50 2.61
N ILE A 62 12.93 -12.15 3.21
CA ILE A 62 14.19 -12.56 2.59
C ILE A 62 13.94 -13.52 1.40
N ARG A 63 12.94 -14.40 1.49
CA ARG A 63 12.60 -15.33 0.40
C ARG A 63 11.81 -14.66 -0.72
N ILE A 64 11.15 -13.52 -0.48
CA ILE A 64 10.24 -12.88 -1.44
C ILE A 64 11.03 -12.04 -2.45
N ILE A 65 12.13 -11.41 -2.02
CA ILE A 65 12.96 -10.47 -2.81
C ILE A 65 14.10 -11.25 -3.54
N GLY A 66 13.80 -11.86 -4.69
CA GLY A 66 14.82 -12.48 -5.56
C GLY A 66 15.69 -11.45 -6.31
N LYS A 67 16.79 -11.86 -6.97
CA LYS A 67 17.82 -10.98 -7.60
C LYS A 67 17.34 -9.86 -8.55
N LYS A 68 16.08 -9.85 -9.03
CA LYS A 68 15.48 -8.75 -9.83
C LYS A 68 14.72 -7.71 -8.97
N ALA A 69 14.57 -7.95 -7.67
CA ALA A 69 13.64 -7.26 -6.81
C ALA A 69 14.18 -5.95 -6.20
N ASP A 70 15.45 -5.60 -6.35
CA ASP A 70 16.02 -4.37 -5.77
C ASP A 70 15.46 -3.10 -6.44
N LYS A 71 15.40 -3.10 -7.77
CA LYS A 71 14.75 -2.04 -8.56
C LYS A 71 13.23 -2.03 -8.38
N ALA A 72 12.65 -3.20 -8.14
CA ALA A 72 11.22 -3.32 -7.85
C ALA A 72 10.90 -2.78 -6.45
N ALA A 73 11.72 -3.08 -5.44
CA ALA A 73 11.59 -2.64 -4.05
C ALA A 73 11.70 -1.12 -3.93
N LYS A 74 12.68 -0.48 -4.59
CA LYS A 74 12.74 0.99 -4.63
C LYS A 74 11.54 1.63 -5.33
N LYS A 75 11.11 1.07 -6.46
CA LYS A 75 9.88 1.52 -7.13
C LYS A 75 8.66 1.31 -6.25
N LEU A 76 8.69 0.27 -5.42
CA LEU A 76 7.62 -0.05 -4.50
C LEU A 76 7.53 0.89 -3.33
N GLU A 77 8.64 1.18 -2.69
CA GLU A 77 8.69 2.15 -1.61
C GLU A 77 8.17 3.50 -2.09
N THR A 78 8.61 3.94 -3.28
CA THR A 78 8.08 5.17 -3.91
C THR A 78 6.59 5.08 -4.19
N ALA A 79 6.10 3.95 -4.69
CA ALA A 79 4.70 3.75 -5.01
C ALA A 79 3.79 3.71 -3.76
N ILE A 80 4.25 3.06 -2.69
CA ILE A 80 3.54 3.04 -1.41
C ILE A 80 3.52 4.45 -0.83
N LYS A 81 4.64 5.18 -0.85
CA LYS A 81 4.69 6.59 -0.41
C LYS A 81 3.76 7.49 -1.23
N GLN A 82 3.64 7.25 -2.54
CA GLN A 82 2.68 7.96 -3.39
C GLN A 82 1.24 7.64 -3.00
N GLY A 83 0.93 6.37 -2.72
CA GLY A 83 -0.40 5.98 -2.24
C GLY A 83 -0.73 6.53 -0.86
N GLN A 84 0.24 6.59 0.05
CA GLN A 84 0.11 7.26 1.35
C GLN A 84 -0.16 8.76 1.16
N LYS A 85 0.56 9.44 0.25
CA LYS A 85 0.32 10.85 -0.06
C LYS A 85 -1.07 11.07 -0.63
N ALA A 86 -1.51 10.20 -1.55
CA ALA A 86 -2.86 10.22 -2.09
C ALA A 86 -3.88 10.08 -0.96
N LEU A 87 -3.79 9.04 -0.13
CA LEU A 87 -4.65 8.80 1.04
C LEU A 87 -4.73 9.99 2.01
N LYS A 88 -3.62 10.71 2.21
CA LYS A 88 -3.59 11.91 3.05
C LYS A 88 -4.19 13.16 2.38
N GLY A 89 -4.15 13.21 1.05
CA GLY A 89 -4.67 14.33 0.26
C GLY A 89 -6.18 14.28 0.06
N VAL A 90 -6.77 13.08 0.13
CA VAL A 90 -8.16 12.88 -0.28
C VAL A 90 -9.15 13.64 0.59
N GLN A 91 -10.01 14.41 -0.06
CA GLN A 91 -11.14 15.08 0.59
C GLN A 91 -12.43 14.25 0.58
N GLU A 92 -12.55 13.27 -0.34
CA GLU A 92 -13.74 12.43 -0.50
C GLU A 92 -13.54 10.98 -0.06
N ILE A 93 -14.55 10.42 0.64
CA ILE A 93 -14.59 9.01 1.09
C ILE A 93 -14.35 8.03 -0.07
N LYS A 94 -14.93 8.32 -1.24
CA LYS A 94 -14.84 7.41 -2.39
C LYS A 94 -13.41 7.31 -2.91
N ASP A 95 -12.69 8.42 -2.94
CA ASP A 95 -11.33 8.46 -3.44
C ASP A 95 -10.34 7.92 -2.40
N ALA A 96 -10.66 8.03 -1.10
CA ALA A 96 -9.92 7.39 -0.01
C ALA A 96 -9.98 5.87 -0.12
N ILE A 97 -11.17 5.32 -0.39
CA ILE A 97 -11.35 3.88 -0.63
C ILE A 97 -10.56 3.43 -1.87
N LYS A 98 -10.64 4.17 -2.98
CA LYS A 98 -9.87 3.83 -4.19
C LYS A 98 -8.36 3.86 -3.92
N ALA A 99 -7.87 4.85 -3.17
CA ALA A 99 -6.47 4.95 -2.81
C ALA A 99 -6.04 3.77 -1.94
N ALA A 100 -6.83 3.43 -0.92
CA ALA A 100 -6.62 2.27 -0.05
C ALA A 100 -6.56 0.96 -0.86
N THR A 101 -7.53 0.71 -1.72
CA THR A 101 -7.56 -0.48 -2.59
C THR A 101 -6.34 -0.55 -3.49
N ALA A 102 -5.93 0.57 -4.09
CA ALA A 102 -4.77 0.60 -4.97
C ALA A 102 -3.45 0.36 -4.21
N VAL A 103 -3.35 0.73 -2.92
CA VAL A 103 -2.21 0.36 -2.07
C VAL A 103 -2.24 -1.14 -1.74
N VAL A 104 -3.41 -1.72 -1.47
CA VAL A 104 -3.57 -3.17 -1.28
C VAL A 104 -3.18 -3.95 -2.55
N ASP A 105 -3.68 -3.54 -3.72
CA ASP A 105 -3.35 -4.15 -5.01
C ASP A 105 -1.84 -4.14 -5.28
N LEU A 106 -1.19 -3.03 -4.93
CA LEU A 106 0.26 -2.90 -5.02
C LEU A 106 0.95 -3.92 -4.11
N ALA A 107 0.53 -4.04 -2.85
CA ALA A 107 1.08 -4.99 -1.88
C ALA A 107 0.93 -6.44 -2.36
N VAL A 108 -0.25 -6.79 -2.89
CA VAL A 108 -0.55 -8.12 -3.45
C VAL A 108 0.32 -8.43 -4.66
N ALA A 109 0.44 -7.48 -5.61
CA ALA A 109 1.26 -7.68 -6.82
C ALA A 109 2.74 -7.92 -6.49
N VAL A 110 3.24 -7.33 -5.41
CA VAL A 110 4.61 -7.55 -4.93
C VAL A 110 4.80 -8.94 -4.40
N LEU A 111 3.89 -9.38 -3.54
CA LEU A 111 3.93 -10.71 -2.99
C LEU A 111 3.89 -11.76 -4.11
N ALA A 112 3.04 -11.52 -5.11
CA ALA A 112 2.92 -12.35 -6.30
C ALA A 112 4.12 -12.27 -7.27
N ARG A 113 5.05 -11.33 -7.05
CA ARG A 113 6.16 -10.99 -7.97
C ARG A 113 5.67 -10.64 -9.38
N ASP A 114 4.48 -10.06 -9.48
CA ASP A 114 3.89 -9.63 -10.75
C ASP A 114 4.35 -8.22 -11.12
N ALA A 115 5.37 -8.15 -11.98
CA ALA A 115 5.90 -6.88 -12.47
C ALA A 115 4.85 -6.04 -13.23
N LYS A 116 3.88 -6.67 -13.92
CA LYS A 116 2.82 -5.93 -14.63
C LYS A 116 1.81 -5.38 -13.64
N GLY A 117 1.38 -6.20 -12.68
CA GLY A 117 0.50 -5.79 -11.58
C GLY A 117 1.06 -4.60 -10.80
N ILE A 118 2.35 -4.63 -10.46
CA ILE A 118 3.03 -3.51 -9.79
C ILE A 118 2.93 -2.22 -10.61
N ILE A 119 3.21 -2.28 -11.92
CA ILE A 119 3.14 -1.10 -12.80
C ILE A 119 1.69 -0.57 -12.91
N THR A 120 0.71 -1.47 -13.00
CA THR A 120 -0.71 -1.10 -13.06
C THR A 120 -1.16 -0.40 -11.78
N ALA A 121 -0.84 -0.97 -10.61
CA ALA A 121 -1.18 -0.39 -9.32
C ALA A 121 -0.54 1.00 -9.14
N ILE A 122 0.73 1.16 -9.53
CA ILE A 122 1.43 2.45 -9.54
C ILE A 122 0.72 3.48 -10.43
N LYS A 123 0.30 3.09 -11.63
CA LYS A 123 -0.43 3.99 -12.53
C LYS A 123 -1.77 4.43 -11.93
N ASN A 124 -2.48 3.52 -11.26
CA ASN A 124 -3.75 3.83 -10.62
C ASN A 124 -3.56 4.80 -9.44
N LEU A 125 -2.55 4.57 -8.59
CA LEU A 125 -2.21 5.48 -7.49
C LEU A 125 -1.84 6.89 -7.99
N ASN A 126 -1.04 6.98 -9.05
CA ASN A 126 -0.68 8.27 -9.65
C ASN A 126 -1.89 9.01 -10.25
N LYS A 127 -2.84 8.27 -10.84
CA LYS A 127 -4.09 8.88 -11.32
C LYS A 127 -4.92 9.45 -10.19
N ILE A 128 -5.01 8.74 -9.07
CA ILE A 128 -5.74 9.21 -7.88
C ILE A 128 -5.04 10.44 -7.29
N ALA A 129 -3.72 10.39 -7.12
CA ALA A 129 -2.93 11.53 -6.62
C ALA A 129 -3.03 12.77 -7.53
N ALA A 130 -3.11 12.59 -8.86
CA ALA A 130 -3.23 13.70 -9.81
C ALA A 130 -4.64 14.31 -9.89
N LEU A 131 -5.67 13.63 -9.37
CA LEU A 131 -7.02 14.19 -9.26
C LEU A 131 -7.13 15.19 -8.09
N GLU A 132 -6.28 15.06 -7.07
CA GLU A 132 -6.24 15.94 -5.88
C GLU A 132 -5.48 17.27 -6.12
N GLU A 133 -4.69 17.39 -7.19
CA GLU A 133 -3.94 18.61 -7.55
C GLU A 133 -4.73 19.55 -8.50
N ARG A 134 -6.02 19.27 -8.76
CA ARG A 134 -6.91 20.08 -9.61
C ARG A 134 -8.00 20.74 -8.80
#